data_AF-A0A1M6J6M4-F1
#
_entry.id   AF-A0A1M6J6M4-F1
#
_cell.length_a   1.000
_cell.length_b   1.000
_cell.length_c   1.000
_cell.angle_alpha   90.00
_cell.angle_beta   90.00
_cell.angle_gamma   90.00
#
_symmetry.space_group_name_H-M   'P 1'
#
loop_
_entity.id
_entity.type
_entity.pdbx_description
1 polymer ?
#
loop_
_entity_poly.entity_id
_entity_poly.type
_entity_poly.pdbx_seq_one_letter_code
_entity_poly.pdbx_strand_id
1 'polypeptide(L)'
;MLEFIHINYKIVEPIINQILFDKFDEPKFENGKADLCKGFLDTKKNTKADFTLVETYINDHSESILKDFDLNDRYTVIQIILSNDAFIGTMIYDVQHGVSNYDINYISAIRNGIMDKIAEYYTQNDVNYFVKKFFAIFLSDLFLTNFINDSEITENEYLDILSQCTRDKTLV
;
A
#
# COMPACT_ATOMS: atom_id res chain seq x y z
N MET A 1 5.27 5.59 14.67
CA MET A 1 4.20 6.11 13.81
C MET A 1 4.89 6.66 12.58
N LEU A 2 4.90 5.92 11.48
CA LEU A 2 5.48 6.39 10.22
C LEU A 2 4.55 7.50 9.72
N GLU A 3 5.05 8.73 9.62
CA GLU A 3 4.31 9.87 9.07
C GLU A 3 4.15 9.68 7.56
N PHE A 4 3.25 8.78 7.16
CA PHE A 4 2.81 8.66 5.77
C PHE A 4 1.91 9.85 5.47
N ILE A 5 2.52 10.93 4.96
CA ILE A 5 1.80 12.15 4.61
C ILE A 5 0.80 11.87 3.49
N HIS A 6 -0.48 11.84 3.86
CA HIS A 6 -1.74 11.96 3.09
C HIS A 6 -1.69 11.74 1.58
N ILE A 7 -2.11 10.54 1.14
CA ILE A 7 -2.23 10.16 -0.26
C ILE A 7 -3.59 10.60 -0.84
N ASN A 8 -3.64 10.91 -2.14
CA ASN A 8 -4.89 11.17 -2.87
C ASN A 8 -5.83 9.96 -2.77
N TYR A 9 -7.08 10.18 -2.33
CA TYR A 9 -8.05 9.12 -2.14
C TYR A 9 -8.29 8.29 -3.42
N LYS A 10 -8.26 8.91 -4.60
CA LYS A 10 -8.45 8.22 -5.89
C LYS A 10 -7.39 7.16 -6.19
N ILE A 11 -6.23 7.26 -5.55
CA ILE A 11 -5.13 6.30 -5.66
C ILE A 11 -5.30 5.16 -4.65
N VAL A 12 -5.67 5.48 -3.41
CA VAL A 12 -5.67 4.50 -2.31
C VAL A 12 -6.98 3.71 -2.24
N GLU A 13 -8.11 4.37 -2.44
CA GLU A 13 -9.43 3.76 -2.36
C GLU A 13 -9.56 2.48 -3.21
N PRO A 14 -9.22 2.48 -4.52
CA PRO A 14 -9.34 1.25 -5.31
C PRO A 14 -8.43 0.12 -4.81
N ILE A 15 -7.28 0.46 -4.21
CA ILE A 15 -6.36 -0.52 -3.62
C ILE A 15 -6.94 -1.10 -2.32
N ILE A 16 -7.51 -0.25 -1.46
CA ILE A 16 -8.18 -0.68 -0.23
C ILE A 16 -9.39 -1.55 -0.57
N ASN A 17 -10.20 -1.15 -1.56
CA ASN A 17 -11.34 -1.94 -2.01
C ASN A 17 -10.91 -3.31 -2.50
N GLN A 18 -9.84 -3.36 -3.30
CA GLN A 18 -9.31 -4.62 -3.80
C GLN A 18 -8.80 -5.51 -2.66
N ILE A 19 -8.14 -4.94 -1.66
CA ILE A 19 -7.65 -5.68 -0.49
C ILE A 19 -8.80 -6.22 0.37
N LEU A 20 -9.79 -5.38 0.70
CA LEU A 20 -10.86 -5.71 1.65
C LEU A 20 -11.99 -6.55 1.01
N PHE A 21 -12.30 -6.32 -0.27
CA PHE A 21 -13.50 -6.84 -0.93
C PHE A 21 -13.22 -7.64 -2.20
N ASP A 22 -11.97 -7.70 -2.67
CA ASP A 22 -11.59 -8.32 -3.95
C ASP A 22 -12.37 -7.70 -5.14
N LYS A 23 -12.61 -6.38 -5.07
CA LYS A 23 -13.32 -5.59 -6.07
C LYS A 23 -12.71 -4.18 -6.15
N PHE A 24 -12.81 -3.56 -7.32
CA PHE A 24 -12.36 -2.18 -7.54
C PHE A 24 -13.38 -1.14 -7.10
N ASP A 25 -14.67 -1.42 -7.35
CA ASP A 25 -15.77 -0.51 -7.08
C ASP A 25 -15.99 -0.30 -5.57
N GLU A 26 -16.62 0.82 -5.23
CA GLU A 26 -17.05 1.10 -3.85
C GLU A 26 -17.92 -0.05 -3.31
N PRO A 27 -17.69 -0.48 -2.05
CA PRO A 27 -18.50 -1.50 -1.41
C PRO A 27 -19.94 -1.01 -1.24
N LYS A 28 -20.90 -1.92 -1.42
CA LYS A 28 -22.31 -1.65 -1.12
C LYS A 28 -22.62 -2.08 0.32
N PHE A 29 -22.94 -1.12 1.18
CA PHE A 29 -23.27 -1.37 2.58
C PHE A 29 -24.76 -1.71 2.76
N GLU A 30 -25.15 -2.94 2.46
CA GLU A 30 -26.51 -3.42 2.71
C GLU A 30 -26.77 -3.49 4.23
N ASN A 31 -27.80 -2.77 4.71
CA ASN A 31 -28.08 -2.61 6.14
C ASN A 31 -26.90 -2.01 6.94
N GLY A 32 -26.06 -1.18 6.29
CA GLY A 32 -24.94 -0.48 6.94
C GLY A 32 -23.67 -1.31 7.09
N LYS A 33 -23.60 -2.49 6.46
CA LYS A 33 -22.44 -3.39 6.50
C LYS A 33 -22.11 -3.98 5.14
N ALA A 34 -20.84 -4.36 4.95
CA ALA A 34 -20.37 -5.09 3.79
C ALA A 34 -19.52 -6.30 4.21
N ASP A 35 -19.64 -7.40 3.48
CA ASP A 35 -18.82 -8.61 3.71
C ASP A 35 -17.38 -8.37 3.27
N LEU A 36 -16.43 -8.74 4.14
CA LEU A 36 -15.01 -8.78 3.78
C LEU A 36 -14.72 -10.02 2.93
N CYS A 37 -13.79 -9.90 1.98
CA CYS A 37 -13.43 -11.01 1.13
C CYS A 37 -12.69 -12.11 1.91
N LYS A 38 -12.85 -13.36 1.44
CA LYS A 38 -12.23 -14.52 2.09
C LYS A 38 -10.70 -14.41 2.14
N GLY A 39 -10.07 -13.89 1.08
CA GLY A 39 -8.62 -13.73 1.00
C GLY A 39 -8.06 -12.85 2.12
N PHE A 40 -8.74 -11.72 2.38
CA PHE A 40 -8.40 -10.81 3.47
C PHE A 40 -8.54 -11.50 4.82
N LEU A 41 -9.68 -12.16 5.06
CA LEU A 41 -9.96 -12.84 6.34
C LEU A 41 -8.98 -13.97 6.63
N ASP A 42 -8.64 -14.77 5.62
CA ASP A 42 -7.70 -15.88 5.76
C ASP A 42 -6.28 -15.36 6.02
N THR A 43 -5.86 -14.29 5.32
CA THR A 43 -4.57 -13.64 5.56
C THR A 43 -4.50 -13.05 6.97
N LYS A 44 -5.54 -12.34 7.41
CA LYS A 44 -5.63 -11.70 8.72
C LYS A 44 -5.51 -12.68 9.89
N LYS A 45 -6.16 -13.84 9.79
CA LYS A 45 -6.06 -14.89 10.83
C LYS A 45 -4.64 -15.41 11.00
N ASN A 46 -3.83 -15.36 9.94
CA ASN A 46 -2.46 -15.86 9.92
C ASN A 46 -1.40 -14.77 10.10
N THR A 47 -1.77 -13.49 10.17
CA THR A 47 -0.84 -12.35 10.24
C THR A 47 0.15 -12.43 11.39
N LYS A 48 -0.24 -12.96 12.56
CA LYS A 48 0.67 -13.13 13.70
C LYS A 48 1.70 -14.24 13.50
N ALA A 49 1.41 -15.21 12.63
CA ALA A 49 2.28 -16.34 12.35
C ALA A 49 3.25 -16.04 11.20
N ASP A 50 2.83 -15.22 10.23
CA ASP A 50 3.65 -14.89 9.06
C ASP A 50 3.27 -13.53 8.46
N PHE A 51 4.07 -12.50 8.75
CA PHE A 51 3.88 -11.16 8.17
C PHE A 51 4.20 -11.11 6.66
N THR A 52 4.99 -12.06 6.17
CA THR A 52 5.30 -12.21 4.73
C THR A 52 4.05 -12.51 3.92
N LEU A 53 3.07 -13.21 4.52
CA LEU A 53 1.77 -13.44 3.89
C LEU A 53 1.00 -12.15 3.68
N VAL A 54 1.01 -11.24 4.66
CA VAL A 54 0.37 -9.92 4.54
C VAL A 54 1.02 -9.12 3.41
N GLU A 55 2.35 -9.06 3.40
CA GLU A 55 3.09 -8.37 2.35
C GLU A 55 2.80 -8.94 0.96
N THR A 56 2.82 -10.26 0.81
CA THR A 56 2.51 -10.92 -0.46
C THR A 56 1.07 -10.62 -0.90
N TYR A 57 0.11 -10.71 0.01
CA TYR A 57 -1.29 -10.42 -0.28
C TYR A 57 -1.47 -8.98 -0.76
N ILE A 58 -0.92 -8.00 -0.05
CA ILE A 58 -1.01 -6.59 -0.43
C ILE A 58 -0.31 -6.35 -1.77
N ASN A 59 0.86 -6.95 -1.99
CA ASN A 59 1.61 -6.81 -3.25
C ASN A 59 0.79 -7.29 -4.44
N ASP A 60 0.19 -8.48 -4.36
CA ASP A 60 -0.58 -9.06 -5.45
C ASP A 60 -1.84 -8.22 -5.77
N HIS A 61 -2.55 -7.77 -4.73
CA HIS A 61 -3.78 -6.98 -4.90
C HIS A 61 -3.48 -5.56 -5.38
N SER A 62 -2.48 -4.89 -4.81
CA SER A 62 -2.07 -3.55 -5.24
C SER A 62 -1.50 -3.53 -6.66
N GLU A 63 -0.69 -4.53 -7.04
CA GLU A 63 -0.11 -4.62 -8.38
C GLU A 63 -1.18 -4.67 -9.47
N SER A 64 -2.29 -5.37 -9.23
CA SER A 64 -3.41 -5.43 -10.18
C SER A 64 -3.98 -4.04 -10.50
N ILE A 65 -4.16 -3.21 -9.48
CA ILE A 65 -4.64 -1.83 -9.58
C ILE A 65 -3.61 -0.93 -10.24
N LEU A 66 -2.36 -1.02 -9.78
CA LEU A 66 -1.28 -0.14 -10.19
C LEU A 66 -0.96 -0.30 -11.68
N LYS A 67 -1.08 -1.51 -12.24
CA LYS A 67 -0.88 -1.72 -13.68
C LYS A 67 -1.90 -1.01 -14.57
N ASP A 68 -3.10 -0.77 -14.05
CA ASP A 68 -4.21 -0.16 -14.77
C ASP A 68 -4.25 1.38 -14.63
N PHE A 69 -3.45 1.94 -13.72
CA PHE A 69 -3.32 3.39 -13.55
C PHE A 69 -2.79 4.07 -14.81
N ASP A 70 -3.32 5.27 -15.09
CA ASP A 70 -2.84 6.09 -16.19
C ASP A 70 -1.51 6.80 -15.84
N LEU A 71 -0.95 7.56 -16.78
CA LEU A 71 0.31 8.27 -16.55
C LEU A 71 0.23 9.28 -15.39
N ASN A 72 -0.89 9.97 -15.20
CA ASN A 72 -1.04 10.96 -14.13
C ASN A 72 -1.14 10.27 -12.76
N ASP A 73 -1.85 9.15 -12.70
CA ASP A 73 -1.98 8.34 -11.49
C ASP A 73 -0.62 7.76 -11.09
N ARG A 74 0.13 7.20 -12.05
CA ARG A 74 1.49 6.70 -11.81
C ARG A 74 2.44 7.79 -11.35
N TYR A 75 2.40 8.96 -11.98
CA TYR A 75 3.17 10.11 -11.55
C TYR A 75 2.85 10.49 -10.11
N THR A 76 1.56 10.49 -9.76
CA THR A 76 1.09 10.78 -8.39
C THR A 76 1.65 9.76 -7.41
N VAL A 77 1.55 8.45 -7.68
CA VAL A 77 2.16 7.38 -6.87
C VAL A 77 3.66 7.61 -6.66
N ILE A 78 4.39 7.93 -7.72
CA ILE A 78 5.83 8.20 -7.63
C ILE A 78 6.12 9.39 -6.73
N GLN A 79 5.39 10.50 -6.89
CA GLN A 79 5.55 11.67 -6.03
C GLN A 79 5.32 11.33 -4.56
N ILE A 80 4.31 10.52 -4.25
CA ILE A 80 4.02 10.07 -2.88
C ILE A 80 5.19 9.28 -2.31
N ILE A 81 5.67 8.27 -3.03
CA ILE A 81 6.74 7.38 -2.56
C ILE A 81 8.01 8.20 -2.34
N LEU A 82 8.38 9.03 -3.31
CA LEU A 82 9.61 9.84 -3.27
C LEU A 82 9.56 10.95 -2.23
N SER A 83 8.37 11.41 -1.84
CA SER A 83 8.19 12.39 -0.76
C SER A 83 8.30 11.75 0.64
N ASN A 84 8.33 10.42 0.74
CA ASN A 84 8.42 9.71 2.00
C ASN A 84 9.87 9.31 2.34
N ASP A 85 10.61 10.25 2.94
CA ASP A 85 12.02 10.02 3.30
C ASP A 85 12.22 8.85 4.29
N ALA A 86 11.23 8.56 5.15
CA ALA A 86 11.28 7.45 6.09
C ALA A 86 11.29 6.10 5.34
N PHE A 87 10.37 5.94 4.38
CA PHE A 87 10.34 4.78 3.49
C PHE A 87 11.64 4.63 2.71
N ILE A 88 12.14 5.72 2.10
CA ILE A 88 13.42 5.69 1.36
C ILE A 88 14.57 5.28 2.28
N GLY A 89 14.61 5.79 3.52
CA GLY A 89 15.58 5.37 4.54
C GLY A 89 15.52 3.88 4.87
N THR A 90 14.32 3.33 5.06
CA THR A 90 14.12 1.89 5.26
C THR A 90 14.59 1.07 4.06
N MET A 91 14.28 1.51 2.83
CA MET A 91 14.73 0.80 1.63
C MET A 91 16.25 0.83 1.44
N ILE A 92 16.90 1.93 1.78
CA ILE A 92 18.38 2.00 1.80
C ILE A 92 18.92 0.96 2.78
N TYR A 93 18.35 0.89 3.99
CA TYR A 93 18.75 -0.08 5.00
C TYR A 93 18.56 -1.53 4.49
N ASP A 94 17.41 -1.84 3.90
CA ASP A 94 17.11 -3.18 3.36
C ASP A 94 18.08 -3.56 2.24
N VAL A 95 18.36 -2.66 1.30
CA VAL A 95 19.33 -2.91 0.21
C VAL A 95 20.74 -3.13 0.77
N GLN A 96 21.15 -2.36 1.77
CA GLN A 96 22.46 -2.52 2.41
C GLN A 96 22.62 -3.87 3.12
N HIS A 97 21.55 -4.42 3.71
CA HIS A 97 21.61 -5.66 4.47
C HIS A 97 21.26 -6.90 3.62
N GLY A 98 20.54 -6.73 2.51
CA GLY A 98 20.19 -7.81 1.57
C GLY A 98 21.29 -8.14 0.57
N VAL A 99 22.18 -7.19 0.26
CA VAL A 99 23.36 -7.43 -0.60
C VAL A 99 24.56 -7.66 0.31
N SER A 100 25.00 -8.92 0.41
CA SER A 100 25.98 -9.43 1.38
C SER A 100 27.43 -8.92 1.24
N ASN A 101 27.68 -7.72 0.74
CA ASN A 101 29.00 -7.09 0.69
C ASN A 101 28.90 -5.58 0.90
N TYR A 102 29.33 -5.13 2.07
CA TYR A 102 29.32 -3.74 2.52
C TYR A 102 30.26 -2.85 1.71
N ASP A 103 29.73 -1.77 1.13
CA ASP A 103 30.45 -0.51 1.05
C ASP A 103 29.56 0.62 1.57
N ILE A 104 29.76 0.92 2.86
CA ILE A 104 28.99 1.86 3.70
C ILE A 104 29.05 3.30 3.16
N ASN A 105 29.93 3.56 2.20
CA ASN A 105 30.19 4.90 1.63
C ASN A 105 29.27 5.27 0.45
N TYR A 106 28.32 4.40 0.05
CA TYR A 106 27.52 4.58 -1.16
C TYR A 106 26.03 4.90 -0.93
N ILE A 107 25.64 5.37 0.26
CA ILE A 107 24.23 5.69 0.59
C ILE A 107 23.57 6.57 -0.49
N SER A 108 24.27 7.60 -0.99
CA SER A 108 23.75 8.47 -2.05
C SER A 108 23.52 7.73 -3.37
N ALA A 109 24.42 6.81 -3.75
CA ALA A 109 24.26 6.00 -4.95
C ALA A 109 23.10 4.99 -4.80
N ILE A 110 22.95 4.39 -3.61
CA ILE A 110 21.82 3.50 -3.30
C ILE A 110 20.50 4.27 -3.37
N ARG A 111 20.43 5.45 -2.73
CA ARG A 111 19.26 6.33 -2.80
C ARG A 111 18.89 6.64 -4.25
N ASN A 112 19.86 7.08 -5.07
CA ASN A 112 19.61 7.39 -6.47
C ASN A 112 19.11 6.15 -7.24
N GLY A 113 19.73 4.99 -7.04
CA GLY A 113 19.28 3.75 -7.67
C GLY A 113 17.84 3.35 -7.29
N ILE A 114 17.46 3.53 -6.03
CA ILE A 114 16.08 3.31 -5.56
C ILE A 114 15.13 4.29 -6.27
N MET A 115 15.49 5.58 -6.32
CA MET A 115 14.66 6.61 -6.97
C MET A 115 14.50 6.34 -8.47
N ASP A 116 15.57 5.95 -9.15
CA ASP A 116 15.54 5.59 -10.58
C ASP A 116 14.62 4.39 -10.80
N LYS A 117 14.69 3.36 -9.96
CA LYS A 117 13.78 2.22 -10.03
C LYS A 117 12.33 2.60 -9.77
N ILE A 118 12.05 3.46 -8.79
CA ILE A 118 10.68 3.97 -8.59
C ILE A 118 10.21 4.75 -9.84
N ALA A 119 11.07 5.54 -10.47
CA ALA A 119 10.75 6.30 -11.68
C ALA A 119 10.51 5.42 -12.92
N GLU A 120 11.09 4.22 -13.00
CA GLU A 120 10.82 3.26 -14.09
C GLU A 120 9.33 2.89 -14.17
N TYR A 121 8.59 2.93 -13.06
CA TYR A 121 7.14 2.70 -13.06
C TYR A 121 6.38 3.68 -13.96
N TYR A 122 6.82 4.94 -14.04
CA TYR A 122 6.20 5.95 -14.91
C TYR A 122 6.35 5.59 -16.39
N THR A 123 7.55 5.14 -16.78
CA THR A 123 7.94 5.00 -18.19
C THR A 123 7.69 3.61 -18.76
N GLN A 124 7.74 2.58 -17.91
CA GLN A 124 7.69 1.18 -18.33
C GLN A 124 6.42 0.45 -17.89
N ASN A 125 5.56 1.10 -17.09
CA ASN A 125 4.42 0.45 -16.42
C ASN A 125 4.83 -0.76 -15.56
N ASP A 126 6.08 -0.79 -15.09
CA ASP A 126 6.58 -1.86 -14.24
C ASP A 126 6.35 -1.49 -12.78
N VAL A 127 5.40 -2.18 -12.14
CA VAL A 127 5.16 -2.08 -10.69
C VAL A 127 6.29 -2.82 -9.98
N ASN A 128 7.45 -2.20 -9.90
CA ASN A 128 8.66 -2.83 -9.39
C ASN A 128 8.61 -3.04 -7.86
N TYR A 129 9.63 -3.76 -7.35
CA TYR A 129 9.78 -4.09 -5.94
C TYR A 129 9.54 -2.92 -4.98
N PHE A 130 10.12 -1.74 -5.24
CA PHE A 130 10.00 -0.60 -4.33
C PHE A 130 8.58 -0.04 -4.30
N VAL A 131 7.89 -0.02 -5.44
CA VAL A 131 6.48 0.41 -5.51
C VAL A 131 5.60 -0.56 -4.73
N LYS A 132 5.77 -1.87 -4.94
CA LYS A 132 5.02 -2.90 -4.20
C LYS A 132 5.28 -2.79 -2.69
N LYS A 133 6.55 -2.71 -2.30
CA LYS A 133 6.98 -2.63 -0.90
C LYS A 133 6.41 -1.40 -0.19
N PHE A 134 6.29 -0.27 -0.88
CA PHE A 134 5.64 0.91 -0.32
C PHE A 134 4.20 0.62 0.11
N PHE A 135 3.38 0.03 -0.78
CA PHE A 135 1.98 -0.29 -0.45
C PHE A 135 1.87 -1.37 0.62
N ALA A 136 2.74 -2.38 0.60
CA ALA A 136 2.78 -3.40 1.65
C ALA A 136 3.01 -2.81 3.04
N ILE A 137 3.96 -1.88 3.18
CA ILE A 137 4.22 -1.22 4.47
C ILE A 137 3.09 -0.25 4.81
N PHE A 138 2.62 0.53 3.82
CA PHE A 138 1.59 1.54 4.04
C PHE A 138 0.25 0.95 4.49
N LEU A 139 -0.12 -0.22 3.99
CA LEU A 139 -1.43 -0.85 4.23
C LEU A 139 -1.36 -2.03 5.21
N SER A 140 -0.20 -2.36 5.76
CA SER A 140 -0.06 -3.52 6.67
C SER A 140 -0.96 -3.41 7.89
N ASP A 141 -1.18 -2.19 8.39
CA ASP A 141 -1.95 -1.94 9.61
C ASP A 141 -3.45 -2.28 9.44
N LEU A 142 -3.97 -2.36 8.20
CA LEU A 142 -5.33 -2.85 7.93
C LEU A 142 -5.60 -4.24 8.52
N PHE A 143 -4.58 -5.08 8.53
CA PHE A 143 -4.67 -6.45 9.07
C PHE A 143 -4.61 -6.48 10.61
N LEU A 144 -4.22 -5.38 11.24
CA LEU A 144 -4.19 -5.22 12.70
C LEU A 144 -5.45 -4.54 13.25
N THR A 145 -6.25 -3.90 12.40
CA THR A 145 -7.53 -3.28 12.76
C THR A 145 -8.49 -4.30 13.36
N ASN A 146 -9.17 -3.98 14.45
CA ASN A 146 -10.25 -4.83 14.98
C ASN A 146 -11.59 -4.32 14.46
N PHE A 147 -12.36 -5.19 13.80
CA PHE A 147 -13.71 -4.88 13.34
C PHE A 147 -14.74 -5.30 14.38
N ILE A 148 -15.90 -4.66 14.36
CA ILE A 148 -17.04 -5.02 15.23
C ILE A 148 -17.50 -6.46 14.95
N ASN A 149 -17.43 -6.92 13.70
CA ASN A 149 -17.76 -8.29 13.30
C ASN A 149 -16.57 -8.92 12.59
N ASP A 150 -16.37 -10.22 12.78
CA ASP A 150 -15.17 -10.90 12.26
C ASP A 150 -15.13 -11.01 10.74
N SER A 151 -16.28 -10.96 10.05
CA SER A 151 -16.40 -11.14 8.61
C SER A 151 -17.02 -9.96 7.87
N GLU A 152 -17.42 -8.91 8.57
CA GLU A 152 -18.11 -7.75 8.00
C GLU A 152 -17.45 -6.46 8.50
N ILE A 153 -17.52 -5.43 7.69
CA ILE A 153 -17.12 -4.07 8.04
C ILE A 153 -18.31 -3.13 7.93
N THR A 154 -18.46 -2.23 8.89
CA THR A 154 -19.46 -1.16 8.83
C THR A 154 -19.00 -0.01 7.93
N GLU A 155 -19.95 0.78 7.42
CA GLU A 155 -19.63 1.95 6.60
C GLU A 155 -18.70 2.94 7.35
N ASN A 156 -18.94 3.13 8.65
CA ASN A 156 -18.09 4.01 9.48
C ASN A 156 -16.66 3.47 9.61
N GLU A 157 -16.48 2.16 9.86
CA GLU A 157 -15.13 1.58 9.94
C GLU A 157 -14.37 1.68 8.60
N TYR A 158 -15.07 1.52 7.49
CA TYR A 158 -14.50 1.72 6.16
C TYR A 158 -14.09 3.18 5.92
N LEU A 159 -14.98 4.14 6.24
CA LEU A 159 -14.68 5.57 6.13
C LEU A 159 -13.52 5.99 7.05
N ASP A 160 -13.43 5.42 8.25
CA ASP A 160 -12.31 5.65 9.17
C ASP A 160 -10.99 5.17 8.56
N ILE A 161 -10.97 3.97 7.97
CA ILE A 161 -9.80 3.45 7.22
C ILE A 161 -9.41 4.41 6.10
N LEU A 162 -10.36 4.82 5.25
CA LEU A 162 -10.09 5.75 4.16
C LEU A 162 -9.53 7.07 4.71
N SER A 163 -10.09 7.61 5.80
CA SER A 163 -9.62 8.86 6.40
C SER A 163 -8.19 8.78 6.94
N GLN A 164 -7.79 7.62 7.47
CA GLN A 164 -6.43 7.39 7.96
C GLN A 164 -5.43 7.24 6.82
N CYS A 165 -5.85 6.64 5.71
CA CYS A 165 -4.97 6.38 4.57
C CYS A 165 -4.99 7.51 3.52
N THR A 166 -5.89 8.48 3.62
CA THR A 166 -6.05 9.54 2.61
C THR A 166 -6.02 10.93 3.23
N ARG A 167 -6.00 11.97 2.41
CA ARG A 167 -6.36 13.32 2.87
C ARG A 167 -7.88 13.41 2.91
N ASP A 168 -8.42 13.99 3.99
CA ASP A 168 -9.82 14.41 4.08
C ASP A 168 -10.30 14.85 2.71
N LYS A 169 -11.36 14.17 2.25
CA LYS A 169 -12.21 14.53 1.13
C LYS A 169 -12.00 15.99 0.77
N THR A 170 -11.21 16.26 -0.27
CA THR A 170 -11.59 17.37 -1.14
C THR A 170 -12.81 16.86 -1.89
N LEU A 171 -13.93 16.81 -1.15
CA LEU A 171 -15.29 16.75 -1.67
C LEU A 171 -15.42 17.99 -2.55
N VAL A 172 -15.14 17.83 -3.83
CA VAL A 172 -15.59 18.75 -4.87
C VAL A 172 -16.28 17.91 -5.92
#